data_AF-A0A2G9WPT0-F1
#
_entry.id   AF-A0A2G9WPT0-F1
#
_cell.length_a   1.000
_cell.length_b   1.000
_cell.length_c   1.000
_cell.angle_alpha   90.00
_cell.angle_beta   90.00
_cell.angle_gamma   90.00
#
_symmetry.space_group_name_H-M   'P 1'
#
loop_
_entity.id
_entity.type
_entity.pdbx_description
1 polymer ?
#
loop_
_entity_poly.entity_id
_entity_poly.type
_entity_poly.pdbx_seq_one_letter_code
_entity_poly.pdbx_strand_id
1 'polypeptide(L)'
;MARGTGKSGIEIAQEHVDALIDYLERYRDKPLPRYGVDLNKSVIAKECGFDRQVFRTNPRCAEILGKADEQDRKANLTRLEQAEAVREQKARTDADQMALEEENLRLLAENASLRRELERLKRLSAVIAETGRLP
;
A
#
# COMPACT_ATOMS: atom_id res chain seq x y z
N MET A 1 -7.90 -17.48 25.95
CA MET A 1 -7.18 -16.21 26.24
C MET A 1 -5.79 -16.33 25.64
N ALA A 2 -5.50 -15.53 24.61
CA ALA A 2 -4.20 -15.56 23.94
C ALA A 2 -3.10 -15.11 24.92
N ARG A 3 -2.05 -15.92 25.07
CA ARG A 3 -0.85 -15.58 25.85
C ARG A 3 -0.15 -14.41 25.16
N GLY A 4 -0.40 -13.19 25.64
CA GLY A 4 0.42 -12.05 25.26
C GLY A 4 1.84 -12.32 25.73
N THR A 5 2.77 -12.50 24.80
CA THR A 5 4.20 -12.39 25.08
C THR A 5 4.39 -11.03 25.75
N GLY A 6 4.85 -10.97 26.99
CA GLY A 6 4.88 -9.73 27.81
C GLY A 6 5.80 -8.61 27.31
N LYS A 7 6.09 -8.58 26.00
CA LYS A 7 6.86 -7.57 25.29
C LYS A 7 5.93 -6.46 24.79
N SER A 8 6.41 -5.23 24.85
CA SER A 8 5.75 -4.07 24.26
C SER A 8 5.78 -4.14 22.72
N GLY A 9 4.81 -3.49 22.07
CA GLY A 9 4.79 -3.42 20.59
C GLY A 9 6.04 -2.76 19.99
N ILE A 10 6.71 -1.89 20.76
CA ILE A 10 7.96 -1.24 20.36
C ILE A 10 9.11 -2.27 20.34
N GLU A 11 9.19 -3.13 21.36
CA GLU A 11 10.20 -4.20 21.42
C GLU A 11 10.03 -5.19 20.26
N ILE A 12 8.79 -5.60 19.98
CA ILE A 12 8.50 -6.49 18.84
C ILE A 12 8.90 -5.82 17.51
N ALA A 13 8.60 -4.53 17.35
CA ALA A 13 8.98 -3.79 16.16
C ALA A 13 10.51 -3.68 16.00
N GLN A 14 11.24 -3.55 17.11
CA GLN A 14 12.70 -3.52 17.09
C GLN A 14 13.28 -4.91 16.76
N GLU A 15 12.74 -5.99 17.33
CA GLU A 15 13.16 -7.37 17.00
C GLU A 15 13.02 -7.67 15.51
N HIS A 16 11.96 -7.17 14.86
CA HIS A 16 11.80 -7.32 13.41
C HIS A 16 12.84 -6.54 12.60
N VAL A 17 13.24 -5.36 13.08
CA VAL A 17 14.30 -4.56 12.45
C VAL A 17 15.63 -5.29 12.58
N ASP A 18 15.96 -5.77 13.76
CA ASP A 18 17.22 -6.46 14.04
C ASP A 18 17.32 -7.75 13.23
N ALA A 19 16.25 -8.57 13.21
CA ALA A 19 16.21 -9.79 12.41
C ALA A 19 16.37 -9.53 10.90
N LEU A 20 15.83 -8.42 10.40
CA LEU A 20 15.99 -8.03 9.00
C LEU A 20 17.42 -7.59 8.71
N ILE A 21 18.06 -6.83 9.60
CA ILE A 21 19.45 -6.41 9.45
C ILE A 21 20.36 -7.65 9.42
N ASP A 22 20.21 -8.56 10.39
CA ASP A 22 20.98 -9.81 10.45
C ASP A 22 20.80 -10.69 9.21
N TYR A 23 19.58 -10.73 8.67
CA TYR A 23 19.32 -11.39 7.39
C TYR A 23 20.10 -10.73 6.25
N LEU A 24 20.01 -9.41 6.09
CA LEU A 24 20.67 -8.70 5.00
C LEU A 24 22.18 -8.77 5.09
N GLU A 25 22.76 -8.79 6.30
CA GLU A 25 24.19 -8.98 6.47
C GLU A 25 24.65 -10.37 6.05
N ARG A 26 23.90 -11.42 6.38
CA ARG A 26 24.18 -12.80 5.93
C ARG A 26 24.08 -12.95 4.41
N TYR A 27 23.26 -12.13 3.76
CA TYR A 27 23.06 -12.13 2.31
C TYR A 27 23.85 -11.04 1.57
N ARG A 28 24.78 -10.34 2.23
CA ARG A 28 25.51 -9.21 1.63
C ARG A 28 26.16 -9.52 0.28
N ASP A 29 26.71 -10.73 0.12
CA ASP A 29 27.45 -11.15 -1.07
C ASP A 29 26.61 -12.02 -2.02
N LYS A 30 25.30 -12.17 -1.76
CA LYS A 30 24.40 -13.00 -2.56
C LYS A 30 23.24 -12.14 -3.08
N PRO A 31 22.72 -12.44 -4.28
CA PRO A 31 21.54 -11.75 -4.77
C PRO A 31 20.35 -12.02 -3.86
N LEU A 32 19.58 -10.98 -3.57
CA LEU A 32 18.35 -11.11 -2.81
C LEU A 32 17.31 -11.97 -3.57
N PRO A 33 16.46 -12.73 -2.86
CA PRO A 33 15.47 -13.59 -3.49
C PRO A 33 14.45 -12.75 -4.26
N ARG A 34 14.34 -13.00 -5.57
CA ARG A 34 13.44 -12.30 -6.50
C ARG A 34 12.51 -13.26 -7.24
N TYR A 35 11.37 -12.73 -7.66
CA TYR A 35 10.49 -13.35 -8.65
C TYR A 35 10.39 -12.38 -9.84
N GLY A 36 11.12 -12.69 -10.91
CA GLY A 36 11.40 -11.70 -11.96
C GLY A 36 12.24 -10.55 -11.40
N VAL A 37 11.75 -9.32 -11.52
CA VAL A 37 12.48 -8.13 -11.02
C VAL A 37 12.08 -7.73 -9.60
N ASP A 38 10.92 -8.20 -9.12
CA ASP A 38 10.41 -7.84 -7.79
C ASP A 38 10.96 -8.75 -6.69
N LEU A 39 11.23 -8.17 -5.51
CA LEU A 39 11.65 -8.94 -4.34
C LEU A 39 10.57 -9.90 -3.86
N ASN A 40 10.98 -11.12 -3.55
CA ASN A 40 10.11 -12.08 -2.89
C ASN A 40 10.04 -11.83 -1.39
N LYS A 41 9.26 -10.81 -1.00
CA LYS A 41 9.08 -10.39 0.41
C LYS A 41 8.60 -11.52 1.33
N SER A 42 7.87 -12.49 0.80
CA SER A 42 7.39 -13.64 1.58
C SER A 42 8.53 -14.57 2.00
N VAL A 43 9.51 -14.81 1.12
CA VAL A 43 10.69 -15.61 1.43
C VAL A 43 11.56 -14.88 2.45
N ILE A 44 11.80 -13.59 2.24
CA ILE A 44 12.59 -12.76 3.16
C ILE A 44 11.95 -12.74 4.56
N ALA A 45 10.63 -12.50 4.65
CA ALA A 45 9.93 -12.48 5.93
C ALA A 45 10.04 -13.83 6.65
N LYS A 46 9.87 -14.95 5.91
CA LYS A 46 10.02 -16.30 6.46
C LYS A 46 11.42 -16.56 7.00
N GLU A 47 12.46 -16.11 6.30
CA GLU A 47 13.85 -16.25 6.75
C GLU A 47 14.21 -15.32 7.92
N CYS A 48 13.55 -14.16 8.02
CA CYS A 48 13.67 -13.26 9.16
C CYS A 48 12.80 -13.70 10.37
N GLY A 49 11.93 -14.71 10.20
CA GLY A 49 11.10 -15.24 11.27
C GLY A 49 9.87 -14.40 11.62
N PHE A 50 9.39 -13.55 10.70
CA PHE A 50 8.19 -12.74 10.91
C PHE A 50 7.23 -12.80 9.72
N ASP A 51 6.03 -12.25 9.89
CA ASP A 51 5.01 -12.21 8.84
C ASP A 51 5.30 -11.09 7.81
N ARG A 52 5.02 -11.35 6.52
CA ARG A 52 5.19 -10.34 5.44
C ARG A 52 4.49 -9.02 5.76
N GLN A 53 3.40 -9.05 6.50
CA GLN A 53 2.62 -7.90 6.94
C GLN A 53 3.46 -6.87 7.72
N VAL A 54 4.58 -7.29 8.34
CA VAL A 54 5.53 -6.40 9.02
C VAL A 54 6.09 -5.34 8.08
N PHE A 55 6.33 -5.66 6.80
CA PHE A 55 6.79 -4.65 5.83
C PHE A 55 5.74 -3.58 5.51
N ARG A 56 4.47 -3.80 5.89
CA ARG A 56 3.41 -2.80 5.76
C ARG A 56 3.18 -2.02 7.06
N THR A 57 3.36 -2.66 8.22
CA THR A 57 3.07 -2.06 9.53
C THR A 57 4.27 -1.39 10.18
N ASN A 58 5.49 -1.84 9.89
CA ASN A 58 6.73 -1.27 10.41
C ASN A 58 7.47 -0.51 9.30
N PRO A 59 7.38 0.83 9.28
CA PRO A 59 8.01 1.64 8.23
C PRO A 59 9.55 1.50 8.22
N ARG A 60 10.19 1.25 9.37
CA ARG A 60 11.65 1.06 9.44
C ARG A 60 12.09 -0.18 8.66
N CYS A 61 11.37 -1.30 8.81
CA CYS A 61 11.64 -2.51 8.02
C CYS A 61 11.43 -2.27 6.52
N ALA A 62 10.39 -1.51 6.16
CA ALA A 62 10.11 -1.17 4.77
C ALA A 62 11.24 -0.33 4.14
N GLU A 63 11.74 0.68 4.86
CA GLU A 63 12.85 1.53 4.42
C GLU A 63 14.16 0.76 4.28
N ILE A 64 14.51 -0.08 5.27
CA ILE A 64 15.72 -0.90 5.23
C ILE A 64 15.67 -1.84 4.03
N LEU A 65 14.55 -2.54 3.85
CA LEU A 65 14.38 -3.46 2.73
C LEU A 65 14.41 -2.72 1.38
N GLY A 66 13.82 -1.53 1.29
CA GLY A 66 13.84 -0.72 0.07
C GLY A 66 15.25 -0.29 -0.34
N LYS A 67 16.08 0.14 0.63
CA LYS A 67 17.49 0.48 0.37
C LYS A 67 18.29 -0.74 -0.07
N ALA A 68 18.07 -1.89 0.56
CA ALA A 68 18.72 -3.14 0.18
C ALA A 68 18.28 -3.60 -1.22
N ASP A 69 17.00 -3.48 -1.55
CA ASP A 69 16.48 -3.75 -2.90
C ASP A 69 17.21 -2.89 -3.94
N GLU A 70 17.29 -1.58 -3.72
CA GLU A 70 17.91 -0.67 -4.68
C GLU A 70 19.40 -1.00 -4.91
N GLN A 71 20.14 -1.32 -3.86
CA GLN A 71 21.54 -1.73 -3.96
C GLN A 71 21.69 -3.06 -4.70
N ASP A 72 20.87 -4.06 -4.36
CA ASP A 72 20.87 -5.36 -5.02
C ASP A 72 20.51 -5.23 -6.50
N ARG A 73 19.53 -4.40 -6.87
CA ARG A 73 19.20 -4.12 -8.28
C ARG A 73 20.39 -3.55 -9.04
N LYS A 74 21.12 -2.60 -8.45
CA LYS A 74 22.30 -2.01 -9.09
C LYS A 74 23.43 -3.02 -9.26
N ALA A 75 23.59 -3.95 -8.32
CA ALA A 75 24.66 -4.94 -8.34
C ALA A 75 24.35 -6.16 -9.23
N ASN A 76 23.11 -6.65 -9.19
CA ASN A 76 22.76 -7.99 -9.67
C ASN A 76 21.81 -8.01 -10.89
N LEU A 77 21.08 -6.92 -11.18
CA LEU A 77 20.22 -6.84 -12.36
C LEU A 77 20.93 -6.15 -13.52
N THR A 78 20.71 -6.65 -14.74
CA THR A 78 21.21 -6.01 -15.96
C THR A 78 20.46 -4.69 -16.25
N ARG A 79 21.07 -3.81 -17.05
CA ARG A 79 20.42 -2.55 -17.47
C ARG A 79 19.08 -2.76 -18.17
N LEU A 80 18.91 -3.86 -18.91
CA LEU A 80 17.67 -4.18 -19.62
C LEU A 80 16.57 -4.55 -18.62
N GLU A 81 16.86 -5.43 -17.66
CA GLU A 81 15.90 -5.84 -16.64
C GLU A 81 15.52 -4.66 -15.71
N GLN A 82 16.48 -3.80 -15.39
CA GLN A 82 16.21 -2.56 -14.66
C GLN A 82 15.26 -1.64 -15.43
N ALA A 83 15.47 -1.48 -16.74
CA ALA A 83 14.62 -0.65 -17.59
C ALA A 83 13.20 -1.23 -17.74
N GLU A 84 13.09 -2.56 -17.84
CA GLU A 84 11.81 -3.26 -17.92
C GLU A 84 11.00 -3.11 -16.63
N ALA A 85 11.63 -3.27 -15.47
CA ALA A 85 10.95 -3.03 -14.18
C ALA A 85 10.46 -1.60 -14.01
N VAL A 86 11.25 -0.61 -14.44
CA VAL A 86 10.82 0.80 -14.39
C VAL A 86 9.62 1.03 -15.30
N ARG A 87 9.61 0.44 -16.50
CA ARG A 87 8.47 0.54 -17.43
C ARG A 87 7.23 -0.14 -16.88
N GLU A 88 7.37 -1.34 -16.32
CA GLU A 88 6.25 -2.08 -15.73
C GLU A 88 5.68 -1.34 -14.51
N GLN A 89 6.55 -0.83 -13.64
CA GLN A 89 6.13 -0.04 -12.48
C GLN A 89 5.38 1.22 -12.93
N LYS A 90 5.88 1.93 -13.94
CA LYS A 90 5.21 3.09 -14.50
C LYS A 90 3.85 2.74 -15.11
N ALA A 91 3.78 1.65 -15.88
CA ALA A 91 2.52 1.21 -16.48
C ALA A 91 1.45 0.89 -15.41
N ARG A 92 1.86 0.27 -14.30
CA ARG A 92 0.97 0.02 -13.15
C ARG A 92 0.50 1.33 -12.50
N THR A 93 1.41 2.27 -12.23
CA THR A 93 1.02 3.56 -11.62
C THR A 93 0.10 4.37 -12.52
N ASP A 94 0.35 4.37 -13.83
CA ASP A 94 -0.47 5.09 -14.80
C ASP A 94 -1.89 4.47 -14.86
N ALA A 95 -1.99 3.14 -14.83
CA ALA A 95 -3.28 2.44 -14.79
C ALA A 95 -4.06 2.71 -13.48
N ASP A 96 -3.38 2.67 -12.34
CA ASP A 96 -4.00 3.00 -11.04
C ASP A 96 -4.49 4.45 -11.01
N GLN A 97 -3.69 5.38 -11.56
CA GLN A 97 -4.08 6.79 -11.66
C GLN A 97 -5.33 6.95 -12.53
N MET A 98 -5.39 6.31 -13.70
CA MET A 98 -6.57 6.36 -14.57
C MET A 98 -7.82 5.80 -13.87
N ALA A 99 -7.69 4.68 -13.16
CA ALA A 99 -8.81 4.08 -12.42
C ALA A 99 -9.32 4.99 -11.30
N LEU A 100 -8.42 5.66 -10.56
CA LEU A 100 -8.77 6.62 -9.52
C LEU A 100 -9.45 7.87 -10.10
N GLU A 101 -8.97 8.37 -11.23
CA GLU A 101 -9.58 9.50 -11.93
C GLU A 101 -10.99 9.16 -12.43
N GLU A 102 -11.20 7.96 -12.99
CA GLU A 102 -12.51 7.47 -13.40
C GLU A 102 -13.48 7.34 -12.21
N GLU A 103 -13.03 6.77 -11.10
CA GLU A 103 -13.85 6.65 -9.90
C GLU A 103 -14.21 8.02 -9.32
N ASN A 104 -13.27 8.97 -9.33
CA ASN A 104 -13.52 10.32 -8.87
C ASN A 104 -14.61 11.02 -9.70
N LEU A 105 -14.51 10.92 -11.03
CA LEU A 105 -15.53 11.45 -11.94
C LEU A 105 -16.91 10.82 -11.69
N ARG A 106 -16.96 9.51 -11.47
CA ARG A 106 -18.20 8.80 -11.12
C ARG A 106 -18.80 9.33 -9.81
N LEU A 107 -17.99 9.44 -8.77
CA LEU A 107 -18.42 9.92 -7.45
C LEU A 107 -18.86 11.39 -7.50
N LEU A 108 -18.19 12.23 -8.27
CA LEU A 108 -18.59 13.63 -8.47
C LEU A 108 -19.96 13.73 -9.16
N ALA A 109 -20.20 12.92 -10.19
CA ALA A 109 -21.48 12.89 -10.89
C ALA A 109 -22.62 12.41 -9.96
N GLU A 110 -22.38 11.34 -9.20
CA GLU A 110 -23.32 10.83 -8.20
C GLU A 110 -23.60 11.87 -7.11
N ASN A 111 -22.56 12.51 -6.58
CA ASN A 111 -22.71 13.55 -5.56
C ASN A 111 -23.52 14.74 -6.07
N ALA A 112 -23.29 15.18 -7.31
CA ALA A 112 -24.06 16.23 -7.94
C ALA A 112 -25.55 15.85 -8.10
N SER A 113 -25.83 14.61 -8.50
CA SER A 113 -27.20 14.08 -8.61
C SER A 113 -27.91 14.05 -7.25
N LEU A 114 -27.25 13.49 -6.23
CA LEU A 114 -27.78 13.41 -4.87
C LEU A 114 -28.03 14.80 -4.27
N ARG A 115 -27.13 15.76 -4.49
CA ARG A 115 -27.33 17.15 -4.04
C ARG A 115 -28.55 17.78 -4.69
N ARG A 116 -28.76 17.59 -5.99
CA ARG A 116 -29.95 18.10 -6.71
C ARG A 116 -31.24 17.49 -6.16
N GLU A 117 -31.27 16.18 -5.94
CA GLU A 117 -32.45 15.50 -5.41
C GLU A 117 -32.75 15.95 -3.97
N LEU A 118 -31.70 16.08 -3.14
CA LEU A 118 -31.84 16.58 -1.78
C LEU A 118 -32.37 18.02 -1.76
N GLU A 119 -31.89 18.89 -2.66
CA GLU A 119 -32.40 20.24 -2.80
C GLU A 119 -33.88 20.26 -3.22
N ARG A 120 -34.26 19.42 -4.18
CA ARG A 120 -35.66 19.25 -4.59
C ARG A 120 -36.55 18.81 -3.43
N LEU A 121 -36.14 17.79 -2.69
CA LEU A 121 -36.89 17.28 -1.52
C LEU A 121 -37.01 18.33 -0.42
N LYS A 122 -35.94 19.12 -0.17
CA LYS A 122 -36.00 20.25 0.77
C LYS A 122 -37.05 21.28 0.35
N ARG A 123 -37.08 21.67 -0.93
CA ARG A 123 -38.08 22.60 -1.46
C ARG A 123 -39.51 22.06 -1.28
N LEU A 124 -39.74 20.77 -1.59
CA LEU A 124 -41.03 20.13 -1.37
C LEU A 124 -41.43 20.12 0.10
N SER A 125 -40.50 19.79 1.01
CA SER A 125 -40.77 19.81 2.45
C SER A 125 -41.13 21.20 2.98
N ALA A 126 -40.52 22.26 2.42
CA ALA A 126 -40.82 23.64 2.80
C ALA A 126 -42.25 24.02 2.41
N VAL A 127 -42.68 23.69 1.18
CA VAL A 127 -44.05 23.96 0.72
C VAL A 127 -45.09 23.19 1.55
N ILE A 128 -44.82 21.92 1.88
CA ILE A 128 -45.71 21.14 2.76
C ILE A 128 -45.79 21.77 4.15
N ALA A 129 -44.66 22.22 4.71
CA ALA A 129 -44.64 22.85 6.02
C ALA A 129 -45.42 24.18 6.03
N GLU A 130 -45.35 24.97 4.96
CA GLU A 130 -46.04 26.26 4.84
C GLU A 130 -47.53 26.12 4.51
N THR A 131 -47.90 25.18 3.64
CA THR A 131 -49.26 25.10 3.06
C THR A 131 -50.08 23.90 3.53
N GLY A 132 -49.45 22.92 4.19
CA GLY A 132 -50.06 21.64 4.55
C GLY A 132 -50.41 20.75 3.35
N ARG A 133 -49.99 21.11 2.13
CA ARG A 133 -50.30 20.40 0.89
C ARG A 133 -49.05 20.24 0.03
N LEU A 134 -49.05 19.23 -0.84
CA LEU A 134 -48.05 19.09 -1.90
C LEU A 134 -48.39 20.07 -3.04
N PRO A 135 -47.40 20.75 -3.62
CA PRO A 135 -47.58 21.52 -4.85
C PRO A 135 -47.88 20.62 -6.06
#